data_AF-A0A1W2FEF9-F1
#
_entry.id   AF-A0A1W2FEF9-F1
#
_cell.length_a   1.000
_cell.length_b   1.000
_cell.length_c   1.000
_cell.angle_alpha   90.00
_cell.angle_beta   90.00
_cell.angle_gamma   90.00
#
_symmetry.space_group_name_H-M   'P 1'
#
loop_
_entity.id
_entity.type
_entity.pdbx_description
1 polymer ?
#
loop_
_entity_poly.entity_id
_entity_poly.type
_entity_poly.pdbx_seq_one_letter_code
_entity_poly.pdbx_strand_id
1 'polypeptide(L)'
;MYSYADRLRAVELYIRLGKRLKATIRQLGYPRKNALKGWYREYVENRDLRVQAVARAPKFSEAQKQAALEHYRTHDRCISSTMRALGYPGRGTLTAWVREVFPEARSSMVGRSWRRGYSDELRQAGVIGLCNGDESAQQLADRLGVSRPTLYSWKDQLLGHEASSSMKRRKTNAKVPEREELERRLEALQRDVRQLQLKHDLLKKANELLKKAWASICRS
;
A
#
# COMPACT_ATOMS: atom_id res chain seq x y z
N MET A 1 -11.81 -17.90 -30.86
CA MET A 1 -10.80 -17.42 -31.84
C MET A 1 -10.53 -18.57 -32.79
N TYR A 2 -10.64 -18.38 -34.12
CA TYR A 2 -10.51 -19.50 -35.07
C TYR A 2 -9.04 -19.88 -35.26
N SER A 3 -8.73 -21.18 -35.31
CA SER A 3 -7.37 -21.64 -35.57
C SER A 3 -6.94 -21.30 -37.00
N TYR A 4 -5.64 -21.27 -37.27
CA TYR A 4 -5.13 -21.05 -38.63
C TYR A 4 -5.69 -22.06 -39.63
N ALA A 5 -5.74 -23.35 -39.24
CA ALA A 5 -6.33 -24.41 -40.03
C ALA A 5 -7.81 -24.18 -40.34
N ASP A 6 -8.61 -23.71 -39.37
CA ASP A 6 -10.02 -23.39 -39.58
C ASP A 6 -10.21 -22.25 -40.60
N ARG A 7 -9.35 -21.24 -40.55
CA ARG A 7 -9.41 -20.10 -41.48
C ARG A 7 -9.03 -20.54 -42.89
N LEU A 8 -8.00 -21.36 -43.03
CA LEU A 8 -7.54 -21.86 -44.33
C LEU A 8 -8.60 -22.75 -44.98
N ARG A 9 -9.17 -23.71 -44.22
CA ARG A 9 -10.29 -24.54 -44.69
C ARG A 9 -11.49 -23.72 -45.16
N ALA A 10 -11.81 -22.64 -44.45
CA ALA A 10 -12.90 -21.75 -44.82
C ALA A 10 -12.63 -20.99 -46.13
N VAL A 11 -11.40 -20.52 -46.35
CA VAL A 11 -11.00 -19.84 -47.59
C VAL A 11 -10.96 -20.80 -48.77
N GLU A 12 -10.40 -22.00 -48.61
CA GLU A 12 -10.39 -23.03 -49.66
C GLU A 12 -11.80 -23.43 -50.07
N LEU A 13 -12.70 -23.64 -49.11
CA LEU A 13 -14.10 -23.95 -49.40
C LEU A 13 -14.80 -22.77 -50.09
N TYR A 14 -14.49 -21.54 -49.70
CA TYR A 14 -15.02 -20.34 -50.34
C TYR A 14 -14.61 -20.22 -51.81
N ILE A 15 -13.37 -20.57 -52.14
CA ILE A 15 -12.87 -20.61 -53.53
C ILE A 15 -13.56 -21.73 -54.31
N ARG A 16 -13.63 -22.95 -53.74
CA ARG A 16 -14.29 -24.11 -54.36
C ARG A 16 -15.76 -23.86 -54.68
N LEU A 17 -16.48 -23.15 -53.82
CA LEU A 17 -17.91 -22.83 -54.02
C LEU A 17 -18.15 -21.61 -54.93
N GLY A 18 -17.14 -21.13 -55.65
CA GLY A 18 -17.28 -19.98 -56.55
C GLY A 18 -17.59 -18.68 -55.81
N LYS A 19 -16.95 -18.44 -54.66
CA LYS A 19 -17.09 -17.23 -53.85
C LYS A 19 -18.49 -17.00 -53.26
N ARG A 20 -19.26 -18.06 -53.05
CA ARG A 20 -20.61 -18.03 -52.45
C ARG A 20 -20.59 -18.04 -50.92
N LEU A 21 -20.55 -16.85 -50.31
CA LEU A 21 -20.42 -16.66 -48.84
C LEU A 21 -21.46 -17.46 -48.02
N LYS A 22 -22.75 -17.39 -48.38
CA LYS A 22 -23.81 -18.07 -47.61
C LYS A 22 -23.69 -19.59 -47.67
N ALA A 23 -23.23 -20.13 -48.79
CA ALA A 23 -23.04 -21.57 -48.96
C ALA A 23 -21.89 -22.07 -48.08
N THR A 24 -20.76 -21.36 -48.07
CA THR A 24 -19.60 -21.67 -47.21
C THR A 24 -19.97 -21.64 -45.73
N ILE A 25 -20.72 -20.63 -45.29
CA ILE A 25 -21.15 -20.49 -43.89
C ILE A 25 -22.14 -21.58 -43.49
N ARG A 26 -23.08 -21.94 -44.37
CA ARG A 26 -24.03 -23.03 -44.12
C ARG A 26 -23.33 -24.38 -44.01
N GLN A 27 -22.30 -24.61 -44.82
CA GLN A 27 -21.58 -25.89 -44.85
C GLN A 27 -20.60 -26.06 -43.68
N LEU A 28 -19.95 -24.97 -43.23
CA LEU A 28 -18.99 -25.04 -42.13
C LEU A 28 -19.60 -24.72 -40.76
N GLY A 29 -20.74 -24.02 -40.68
CA GLY A 29 -21.35 -23.57 -39.42
C GLY A 29 -20.62 -22.39 -38.74
N TYR A 30 -19.44 -22.05 -39.25
CA TYR A 30 -18.63 -20.87 -38.98
C TYR A 30 -18.03 -20.46 -40.34
N PRO A 31 -17.35 -19.32 -40.54
CA PRO A 31 -17.18 -18.10 -39.74
C PRO A 31 -18.24 -17.02 -40.03
N ARG A 32 -18.13 -15.85 -39.38
CA ARG A 32 -18.97 -14.68 -39.73
C ARG A 32 -18.64 -14.14 -41.13
N LYS A 33 -19.65 -13.58 -41.83
CA LYS A 33 -19.52 -13.00 -43.18
C LYS A 33 -18.29 -12.09 -43.37
N ASN A 34 -18.02 -11.21 -42.41
CA ASN A 34 -16.91 -10.26 -42.48
C ASN A 34 -15.56 -10.89 -42.22
N ALA A 35 -15.51 -11.96 -41.41
CA ALA A 35 -14.27 -12.70 -41.16
C ALA A 35 -13.83 -13.46 -42.42
N LEU A 36 -14.75 -14.15 -43.10
CA LEU A 36 -14.45 -14.85 -44.35
C LEU A 36 -13.96 -13.90 -45.46
N LYS A 37 -14.57 -12.71 -45.57
CA LYS A 37 -14.11 -11.66 -46.49
C LYS A 37 -12.71 -11.17 -46.15
N GLY A 38 -12.40 -11.00 -44.86
CA GLY A 38 -11.07 -10.60 -44.40
C GLY A 38 -10.02 -11.65 -44.76
N TRP A 39 -10.26 -12.91 -44.39
CA TRP A 39 -9.34 -14.02 -44.69
C TRP A 39 -9.13 -14.21 -46.19
N TYR A 40 -10.19 -14.14 -46.99
CA TYR A 40 -10.04 -14.26 -48.45
C TYR A 40 -9.19 -13.12 -49.04
N ARG A 41 -9.35 -11.87 -48.56
CA ARG A 41 -8.51 -10.75 -49.00
C ARG A 41 -7.04 -10.96 -48.62
N GLU A 42 -6.78 -11.35 -47.38
CA GLU A 42 -5.42 -11.66 -46.90
C GLU A 42 -4.77 -12.78 -47.71
N TYR A 43 -5.53 -13.83 -48.02
CA TYR A 43 -5.09 -14.97 -48.83
C TYR A 43 -4.78 -14.58 -50.28
N VAL A 44 -5.58 -13.70 -50.89
CA VAL A 44 -5.30 -13.21 -52.26
C VAL A 44 -4.03 -12.35 -52.29
N GLU A 45 -3.82 -11.53 -51.27
CA GLU A 45 -2.69 -10.59 -51.22
C GLU A 45 -1.35 -11.29 -50.89
N ASN A 46 -1.35 -12.23 -49.95
CA ASN A 46 -0.12 -12.84 -49.43
C ASN A 46 0.08 -14.30 -49.88
N ARG A 47 -0.89 -14.88 -50.62
CA ARG A 47 -1.01 -16.34 -50.88
C ARG A 47 -1.03 -17.21 -49.61
N ASP A 48 -1.20 -16.59 -48.45
CA ASP A 48 -1.24 -17.23 -47.14
C ASP A 48 -2.05 -16.38 -46.14
N LEU A 49 -2.51 -17.01 -45.06
CA LEU A 49 -3.23 -16.37 -43.96
C LEU A 49 -2.28 -16.05 -42.81
N ARG A 50 -2.40 -14.85 -42.23
CA ARG A 50 -1.53 -14.47 -41.12
C ARG A 50 -1.87 -15.28 -39.86
N VAL A 51 -0.85 -15.92 -39.27
CA VAL A 51 -0.98 -16.71 -38.04
C VAL A 51 -1.35 -15.83 -36.84
N GLN A 52 -0.85 -14.60 -36.81
CA GLN A 52 -1.09 -13.63 -35.74
C GLN A 52 -1.67 -12.32 -36.27
N ALA A 53 -2.54 -11.70 -35.47
CA ALA A 53 -2.99 -10.34 -35.74
C ALA A 53 -1.78 -9.42 -35.73
N VAL A 54 -1.56 -8.68 -36.81
CA VAL A 54 -0.52 -7.66 -36.87
C VAL A 54 -0.79 -6.67 -35.74
N ALA A 55 0.13 -6.57 -34.79
CA ALA A 55 0.08 -5.54 -33.77
C ALA A 55 0.00 -4.20 -34.50
N ARG A 56 -1.06 -3.44 -34.26
CA ARG A 56 -1.20 -2.10 -34.85
C ARG A 56 0.05 -1.31 -34.48
N ALA A 57 0.61 -0.59 -35.46
CA ALA A 57 1.72 0.32 -35.20
C ALA A 57 1.37 1.19 -33.98
N PRO A 58 2.28 1.33 -33.01
CA PRO A 58 2.02 2.12 -31.81
C PRO A 58 1.65 3.54 -32.22
N LYS A 59 0.58 4.08 -31.61
CA LYS A 59 0.03 5.40 -31.97
C LYS A 59 1.01 6.56 -31.71
N PHE A 60 2.02 6.33 -30.88
CA PHE A 60 3.03 7.30 -30.51
C PHE A 60 4.41 6.68 -30.65
N SER A 61 5.38 7.48 -31.09
CA SER A 61 6.79 7.06 -31.14
C SER A 61 7.38 6.95 -29.74
N GLU A 62 8.44 6.16 -29.59
CA GLU A 62 9.14 6.03 -28.31
C GLU A 62 9.75 7.38 -27.86
N ALA A 63 10.22 8.19 -28.81
CA ALA A 63 10.70 9.55 -28.54
C ALA A 63 9.62 10.45 -27.92
N GLN A 64 8.38 10.37 -28.44
CA GLN A 64 7.24 11.10 -27.88
C GLN A 64 6.87 10.61 -26.48
N LYS A 65 6.95 9.31 -26.23
CA LYS A 65 6.74 8.72 -24.91
C LYS A 65 7.77 9.26 -23.91
N GLN A 66 9.05 9.24 -24.29
CA GLN A 66 10.13 9.69 -23.41
C GLN A 66 10.05 11.19 -23.09
N ALA A 67 9.76 12.03 -24.10
CA ALA A 67 9.57 13.46 -23.89
C ALA A 67 8.42 13.77 -22.91
N ALA A 68 7.31 13.02 -23.00
CA ALA A 68 6.19 13.18 -22.09
C ALA A 68 6.53 12.75 -20.64
N LEU A 69 7.31 11.69 -20.47
CA LEU A 69 7.75 11.23 -19.17
C LEU A 69 8.77 12.17 -18.52
N GLU A 70 9.68 12.75 -19.31
CA GLU A 70 10.66 13.71 -18.78
C GLU A 70 9.98 15.02 -18.35
N HIS A 71 9.03 15.52 -19.14
CA HIS A 71 8.23 16.68 -18.76
C HIS A 71 7.43 16.40 -17.47
N TYR A 72 6.85 15.20 -17.35
CA TYR A 72 6.15 14.78 -16.14
C TYR A 72 7.08 14.76 -14.91
N ARG A 73 8.32 14.29 -15.07
CA ARG A 73 9.31 14.22 -13.99
C ARG A 73 9.75 15.60 -13.50
N THR A 74 9.90 16.54 -14.43
CA THR A 74 10.44 17.89 -14.17
C THR A 74 9.40 18.87 -13.63
N HIS A 75 8.12 18.74 -14.02
CA HIS A 75 7.05 19.71 -13.72
C HIS A 75 6.01 19.15 -12.72
N ASP A 76 6.48 18.73 -11.54
CA ASP A 76 5.65 18.35 -10.37
C ASP A 76 4.81 17.06 -10.50
N ARG A 77 5.12 16.17 -11.45
CA ARG A 77 4.41 14.89 -11.61
C ARG A 77 2.90 15.07 -11.80
N CYS A 78 2.50 16.14 -12.48
CA CYS A 78 1.11 16.43 -12.79
C CYS A 78 0.74 16.01 -14.23
N ILE A 79 -0.13 15.00 -14.34
CA ILE A 79 -0.61 14.46 -15.63
C ILE A 79 -1.32 15.55 -16.44
N SER A 80 -2.20 16.32 -15.79
CA SER A 80 -2.97 17.37 -16.46
C SER A 80 -2.08 18.51 -16.98
N SER A 81 -1.05 18.88 -16.23
CA SER A 81 -0.10 19.92 -16.65
C SER A 81 0.68 19.48 -17.89
N THR A 82 1.21 18.25 -17.84
CA THR A 82 1.97 17.65 -18.94
C THR A 82 1.15 17.54 -20.22
N MET A 83 -0.13 17.14 -20.11
CA MET A 83 -1.02 17.09 -21.27
C MET A 83 -1.28 18.46 -21.90
N ARG A 84 -1.44 19.52 -21.08
CA ARG A 84 -1.67 20.88 -21.59
C ARG A 84 -0.41 21.44 -22.26
N ALA A 85 0.76 21.14 -21.70
CA ALA A 85 2.04 21.61 -22.23
C ALA A 85 2.39 20.93 -23.58
N LEU A 86 2.18 19.62 -23.69
CA LEU A 86 2.58 18.86 -24.88
C LEU A 86 1.46 18.71 -25.92
N GLY A 87 0.19 18.87 -25.54
CA GLY A 87 -0.97 18.66 -26.41
C GLY A 87 -1.26 17.19 -26.76
N TYR A 88 -0.36 16.29 -26.38
CA TYR A 88 -0.47 14.83 -26.45
C TYR A 88 0.31 14.21 -25.26
N PRO A 89 0.15 12.93 -24.93
CA PRO A 89 -0.93 12.03 -25.30
C PRO A 89 -2.19 12.26 -24.43
N GLY A 90 -3.27 11.53 -24.68
CA GLY A 90 -4.47 11.59 -23.84
C GLY A 90 -4.22 11.09 -22.41
N ARG A 91 -5.09 11.48 -21.46
CA ARG A 91 -4.95 11.18 -20.02
C ARG A 91 -4.69 9.70 -19.74
N GLY A 92 -5.47 8.80 -20.35
CA GLY A 92 -5.34 7.36 -20.14
C GLY A 92 -3.99 6.81 -20.59
N THR A 93 -3.49 7.28 -21.73
CA THR A 93 -2.19 6.87 -22.28
C THR A 93 -1.04 7.38 -21.42
N LEU A 94 -1.04 8.67 -21.03
CA LEU A 94 0.00 9.20 -20.16
C LEU A 94 0.01 8.50 -18.80
N THR A 95 -1.17 8.21 -18.25
CA THR A 95 -1.30 7.47 -16.99
C THR A 95 -0.71 6.06 -17.10
N ALA A 96 -0.95 5.36 -18.21
CA ALA A 96 -0.38 4.03 -18.44
C ALA A 96 1.16 4.09 -18.49
N TRP A 97 1.73 5.02 -19.25
CA TRP A 97 3.17 5.21 -19.35
C TRP A 97 3.81 5.56 -17.99
N VAL A 98 3.19 6.46 -17.23
CA VAL A 98 3.65 6.83 -15.88
C VAL A 98 3.59 5.62 -14.94
N ARG A 99 2.57 4.77 -15.03
CA ARG A 99 2.47 3.54 -14.21
C ARG A 99 3.46 2.45 -14.61
N GLU A 100 3.88 2.42 -15.87
CA GLU A 100 4.93 1.51 -16.34
C GLU A 100 6.30 1.93 -15.81
N VAL A 101 6.62 3.23 -15.88
CA VAL A 101 7.95 3.76 -15.56
C VAL A 101 8.10 4.11 -14.07
N PHE A 102 7.03 4.56 -13.42
CA PHE A 102 7.03 4.96 -12.01
C PHE A 102 6.01 4.12 -11.22
N PRO A 103 6.41 2.94 -10.70
CA PRO A 103 5.53 2.09 -9.89
C PRO A 103 5.02 2.81 -8.62
N GLU A 104 5.79 3.78 -8.11
CA GLU A 104 5.46 4.66 -6.98
C GLU A 104 4.20 5.51 -7.24
N ALA A 105 3.95 5.86 -8.52
CA ALA A 105 2.77 6.60 -8.92
C ALA A 105 1.49 5.73 -8.88
N ARG A 106 1.62 4.39 -8.80
CA ARG A 106 0.46 3.48 -8.64
C ARG A 106 -0.17 3.66 -7.26
N SER A 107 0.64 3.89 -6.23
CA SER A 107 0.21 4.09 -4.85
C SER A 107 -0.45 5.46 -4.64
N SER A 108 -0.06 6.47 -5.42
CA SER A 108 -0.54 7.85 -5.27
C SER A 108 -1.89 8.15 -5.94
N MET A 109 -2.38 7.29 -6.85
CA MET A 109 -3.55 7.60 -7.69
C MET A 109 -4.88 7.06 -7.18
N VAL A 110 -4.86 6.09 -6.26
CA VAL A 110 -6.08 5.58 -5.65
C VAL A 110 -6.37 6.36 -4.38
N GLY A 111 -7.11 7.46 -4.54
CA GLY A 111 -7.95 8.04 -3.49
C GLY A 111 -7.24 8.47 -2.19
N ARG A 112 -7.14 9.80 -2.03
CA ARG A 112 -6.89 10.49 -0.75
C ARG A 112 -5.50 10.28 -0.14
N SER A 113 -4.51 11.01 -0.64
CA SER A 113 -3.67 11.90 0.17
C SER A 113 -2.35 12.20 -0.52
N TRP A 114 -2.34 13.26 -1.31
CA TRP A 114 -1.18 14.16 -1.31
C TRP A 114 -1.17 14.91 0.02
N ARG A 115 -1.03 14.19 1.13
CA ARG A 115 -0.46 14.78 2.34
C ARG A 115 0.90 14.12 2.43
N ARG A 116 1.96 14.92 2.48
CA ARG A 116 3.27 14.45 2.96
C ARG A 116 2.97 13.56 4.16
N GLY A 117 3.18 12.26 4.03
CA GLY A 117 2.93 11.31 5.09
C GLY A 117 3.85 11.73 6.23
N TYR A 118 3.29 12.31 7.28
CA TYR A 118 4.02 12.44 8.52
C TYR A 118 4.55 11.06 8.87
N SER A 119 5.84 10.95 9.24
CA SER A 119 6.40 9.66 9.61
C SER A 119 5.57 9.05 10.73
N ASP A 120 5.43 7.72 10.73
CA ASP A 120 4.68 7.04 11.79
C ASP A 120 5.29 7.31 13.17
N GLU A 121 6.61 7.49 13.24
CA GLU A 121 7.32 7.91 14.45
C GLU A 121 6.86 9.29 14.96
N LEU A 122 6.75 10.28 14.06
CA LEU A 122 6.26 11.62 14.42
C LEU A 122 4.81 11.57 14.90
N ARG A 123 4.00 10.74 14.23
CA ARG A 123 2.60 10.54 14.56
C ARG A 123 2.43 9.89 15.93
N GLN A 124 3.23 8.86 16.23
CA GLN A 124 3.24 8.18 17.53
C GLN A 124 3.73 9.11 18.64
N ALA A 125 4.82 9.83 18.42
CA ALA A 125 5.34 10.82 19.38
C ALA A 125 4.31 11.89 19.72
N GLY A 126 3.57 12.37 18.71
CA GLY A 126 2.47 13.33 18.91
C GLY A 126 1.31 12.78 19.74
N VAL A 127 0.93 11.51 19.55
CA VAL A 127 -0.14 10.89 20.34
C VAL A 127 0.31 10.58 21.76
N ILE A 128 1.52 10.07 21.96
CA ILE A 128 2.09 9.80 23.30
C ILE A 128 2.17 11.09 24.11
N GLY A 129 2.70 12.17 23.53
CA GLY A 129 2.77 13.47 24.21
C GLY A 129 1.39 14.03 24.57
N LEU A 130 0.40 13.83 23.70
CA LEU A 130 -0.99 14.26 23.96
C LEU A 130 -1.66 13.43 25.07
N CYS A 131 -1.33 12.14 25.20
CA CYS A 131 -1.87 11.24 26.22
C CYS A 131 -1.22 11.42 27.59
N ASN A 132 0.08 11.72 27.65
CA ASN A 132 0.79 11.92 28.92
C ASN A 132 0.39 13.24 29.61
N GLY A 133 -0.01 14.25 28.83
CA GLY A 133 -0.53 15.51 29.36
C GLY A 133 0.54 16.46 29.92
N ASP A 134 1.81 16.19 29.64
CA ASP A 134 2.97 16.96 30.13
C ASP A 134 3.09 18.35 29.46
N GLU A 135 2.60 18.49 28.22
CA GLU A 135 2.62 19.73 27.44
C GLU A 135 1.21 20.06 26.93
N SER A 136 0.92 21.36 26.72
CA SER A 136 -0.33 21.72 26.06
C SER A 136 -0.33 21.20 24.62
N ALA A 137 -1.51 20.82 24.12
CA ALA A 137 -1.66 20.38 22.73
C ALA A 137 -1.21 21.44 21.70
N GLN A 138 -1.09 22.71 22.10
CA GLN A 138 -0.55 23.77 21.26
C GLN A 138 0.98 23.75 21.24
N GLN A 139 1.64 23.69 22.41
CA GLN A 139 3.09 23.62 22.51
C GLN A 139 3.65 22.36 21.83
N LEU A 140 2.96 21.23 21.98
CA LEU A 140 3.34 19.98 21.31
C LEU A 140 3.19 20.09 19.78
N ALA A 141 2.17 20.81 19.31
CA ALA A 141 1.95 21.06 17.89
C ALA A 141 3.07 21.93 17.31
N ASP A 142 3.44 22.99 18.01
CA ASP A 142 4.52 23.90 17.63
C ASP A 142 5.88 23.18 17.62
N ARG A 143 6.15 22.30 18.61
CA ARG A 143 7.37 21.47 18.68
C ARG A 143 7.49 20.49 17.52
N LEU A 144 6.38 19.89 17.11
CA LEU A 144 6.34 18.90 16.04
C LEU A 144 6.12 19.54 14.65
N GLY A 145 5.99 20.87 14.58
CA GLY A 145 5.74 21.61 13.34
C GLY A 145 4.40 21.25 12.69
N VAL A 146 3.41 20.82 13.47
CA VAL A 146 2.09 20.40 12.99
C VAL A 146 1.00 21.28 13.58
N SER A 147 -0.20 21.22 12.99
CA SER A 147 -1.35 21.93 13.56
C SER A 147 -1.98 21.15 14.71
N ARG A 148 -2.50 21.84 15.72
CA ARG A 148 -3.24 21.22 16.83
C ARG A 148 -4.38 20.30 16.36
N PRO A 149 -5.19 20.64 15.33
CA PRO A 149 -6.18 19.71 14.76
C PRO A 149 -5.58 18.41 14.20
N THR A 150 -4.37 18.46 13.67
CA THR A 150 -3.66 17.28 13.15
C THR A 150 -3.34 16.29 14.26
N LEU A 151 -2.92 16.76 15.44
CA LEU A 151 -2.66 15.91 16.61
C LEU A 151 -3.93 15.17 17.08
N TYR A 152 -5.07 15.86 17.16
CA TYR A 152 -6.33 15.21 17.52
C TYR A 152 -6.79 14.21 16.45
N SER A 153 -6.62 14.54 15.17
CA SER A 153 -6.90 13.59 14.08
C SER A 153 -6.03 12.33 14.16
N TRP A 154 -4.74 12.47 14.51
CA TRP A 154 -3.86 11.31 14.70
C TRP A 154 -4.30 10.44 15.87
N LYS A 155 -4.67 11.08 16.99
CA LYS A 155 -5.20 10.42 18.17
C LYS A 155 -6.46 9.62 17.84
N ASP A 156 -7.42 10.22 17.13
CA ASP A 156 -8.67 9.56 16.73
C ASP A 156 -8.44 8.37 15.78
N GLN A 157 -7.44 8.48 14.91
CA GLN A 157 -7.08 7.40 13.98
C GLN A 157 -6.26 6.27 14.63
N LEU A 158 -5.44 6.55 15.66
CA LEU A 158 -4.60 5.54 16.31
C LEU A 158 -5.30 4.84 17.48
N LEU A 159 -6.12 5.58 18.24
CA LEU A 159 -6.81 5.05 19.43
C LEU A 159 -8.29 4.70 19.16
N GLY A 160 -8.79 4.97 17.96
CA GLY A 160 -10.18 4.75 17.57
C GLY A 160 -11.14 5.77 18.20
N HIS A 161 -12.31 5.92 17.56
CA HIS A 161 -13.33 6.89 17.98
C HIS A 161 -13.91 6.58 19.39
N GLU A 162 -13.83 5.32 19.84
CA GLU A 162 -14.33 4.87 21.15
C GLU A 162 -13.47 5.36 22.32
N ALA A 163 -12.15 5.53 22.13
CA ALA A 163 -11.29 6.15 23.15
C ALA A 163 -11.54 7.67 23.26
N SER A 164 -11.91 8.32 22.15
CA SER A 164 -12.16 9.77 22.09
C SER A 164 -13.51 10.19 22.66
N SER A 165 -14.53 9.33 22.62
CA SER A 165 -15.86 9.62 23.19
C SER A 165 -15.93 9.46 24.72
N SER A 166 -15.01 8.72 25.33
CA SER A 166 -15.10 8.34 26.76
C SER A 166 -14.60 9.43 27.74
N MET A 167 -13.85 10.43 27.27
CA MET A 167 -13.32 11.49 28.13
C MET A 167 -13.95 12.86 27.85
N LYS A 168 -15.25 12.98 28.16
CA LYS A 168 -15.71 14.27 28.70
C LYS A 168 -14.82 14.59 29.89
N ARG A 169 -14.14 15.74 29.88
CA ARG A 169 -13.38 16.28 31.01
C ARG A 169 -14.13 15.97 32.30
N ARG A 170 -13.69 14.95 33.04
CA ARG A 170 -14.01 14.85 34.45
C ARG A 170 -13.39 16.10 35.05
N LYS A 171 -14.25 17.09 35.32
CA LYS A 171 -13.92 18.23 36.16
C LYS A 171 -13.14 17.65 37.33
N THR A 172 -11.90 18.10 37.45
CA THR A 172 -11.08 18.04 38.65
C THR A 172 -11.99 18.22 39.85
N ASN A 173 -12.25 17.14 40.62
CA ASN A 173 -12.74 17.13 42.01
C ASN A 173 -13.02 15.71 42.59
N ALA A 174 -12.47 14.62 42.03
CA ALA A 174 -12.68 13.27 42.59
C ALA A 174 -11.42 12.37 42.56
N LYS A 175 -10.24 12.87 42.93
CA LYS A 175 -8.97 12.10 42.89
C LYS A 175 -8.14 12.10 44.18
N VAL A 176 -8.69 12.53 45.32
CA VAL A 176 -8.00 12.36 46.60
C VAL A 176 -8.01 10.89 47.07
N PRO A 177 -9.15 10.15 47.04
CA PRO A 177 -9.15 8.76 47.53
C PRO A 177 -8.40 7.79 46.61
N GLU A 178 -8.48 7.93 45.28
CA GLU A 178 -7.71 7.09 44.34
C GLU A 178 -6.19 7.28 44.49
N ARG A 179 -5.73 8.50 44.80
CA ARG A 179 -4.30 8.78 45.01
C ARG A 179 -3.80 8.14 46.30
N GLU A 180 -4.54 8.30 47.39
CA GLU A 180 -4.20 7.67 48.67
C GLU A 180 -4.20 6.13 48.58
N GLU A 181 -5.13 5.54 47.83
CA GLU A 181 -5.14 4.09 47.58
C GLU A 181 -3.93 3.63 46.76
N LEU A 182 -3.54 4.40 45.74
CA LEU A 182 -2.36 4.12 44.93
C LEU A 182 -1.07 4.26 45.74
N GLU A 183 -0.97 5.28 46.59
CA GLU A 183 0.15 5.47 47.51
C GLU A 183 0.25 4.31 48.50
N ARG A 184 -0.87 3.86 49.09
CA ARG A 184 -0.89 2.65 49.94
C ARG A 184 -0.41 1.41 49.19
N ARG A 185 -0.82 1.24 47.93
CA ARG A 185 -0.36 0.12 47.08
C ARG A 185 1.14 0.20 46.80
N LEU A 186 1.66 1.39 46.51
CA LEU A 186 3.09 1.61 46.31
C LEU A 186 3.89 1.27 47.56
N GLU A 187 3.45 1.74 48.73
CA GLU A 187 4.13 1.42 49.99
C GLU A 187 4.07 -0.07 50.32
N ALA A 188 2.95 -0.74 50.05
CA ALA A 188 2.83 -2.19 50.21
C ALA A 188 3.84 -2.93 49.31
N LEU A 189 3.89 -2.56 48.02
CA LEU A 189 4.85 -3.15 47.08
C LEU A 189 6.30 -2.90 47.51
N GLN A 190 6.62 -1.71 48.03
CA GLN A 190 7.95 -1.40 48.54
C GLN A 190 8.31 -2.19 49.80
N ARG A 191 7.34 -2.53 50.66
CA ARG A 191 7.56 -3.43 51.80
C ARG A 191 7.86 -4.86 51.30
N ASP A 192 7.10 -5.34 50.32
CA ASP A 192 7.30 -6.66 49.73
C ASP A 192 8.67 -6.80 49.07
N VAL A 193 9.10 -5.78 48.30
CA VAL A 193 10.44 -5.75 47.68
C VAL A 193 11.53 -5.84 48.75
N ARG A 194 11.44 -5.05 49.83
CA ARG A 194 12.41 -5.10 50.94
C ARG A 194 12.43 -6.47 51.61
N GLN A 195 11.27 -7.09 51.81
CA GLN A 195 11.17 -8.42 52.41
C GLN A 195 11.77 -9.49 51.49
N LEU A 196 11.52 -9.42 50.19
CA LEU A 196 12.10 -10.32 49.20
C LEU A 196 13.62 -10.18 49.10
N GLN A 197 14.14 -8.94 49.16
CA GLN A 197 15.58 -8.69 49.23
C GLN A 197 16.22 -9.35 50.45
N LEU A 198 15.60 -9.19 51.64
CA LEU A 198 16.10 -9.83 52.86
C LEU A 198 16.08 -11.36 52.74
N LYS A 199 15.00 -11.94 52.20
CA LYS A 199 14.92 -13.39 51.94
C LYS A 199 16.02 -13.85 50.98
N HIS A 200 16.26 -13.09 49.91
CA HIS A 200 17.31 -13.39 48.95
C HIS A 200 18.70 -13.37 49.61
N ASP A 201 18.99 -12.36 50.43
CA ASP A 201 20.27 -12.23 51.13
C ASP A 201 20.50 -13.37 52.13
N LEU A 202 19.45 -13.79 52.85
CA LEU A 202 19.50 -14.95 53.74
C LEU A 202 19.81 -16.23 52.96
N LEU A 203 19.10 -16.48 51.85
CA LEU A 203 19.35 -17.64 50.99
C LEU A 203 20.76 -17.61 50.38
N LYS A 204 21.23 -16.44 49.98
CA LYS A 204 22.58 -16.26 49.44
C LYS A 204 23.65 -16.58 50.49
N LYS A 205 23.50 -16.08 51.73
CA LYS A 205 24.40 -16.41 52.83
C LYS A 205 24.40 -17.89 53.17
N ALA A 206 23.21 -18.52 53.23
CA ALA A 206 23.10 -19.96 53.46
C ALA A 206 23.82 -20.78 52.37
N ASN A 207 23.67 -20.37 51.10
CA ASN A 207 24.35 -21.02 49.98
C ASN A 207 25.88 -20.86 50.06
N GLU A 208 26.38 -19.69 50.44
CA GLU A 208 27.82 -19.47 50.65
C GLU A 208 28.38 -20.32 51.80
N LEU A 209 27.63 -20.52 52.89
CA LEU A 209 28.03 -21.43 53.97
C LEU A 209 28.08 -22.89 53.49
N LEU A 210 27.08 -23.32 52.71
CA LEU A 210 27.08 -24.67 52.11
C LEU A 210 28.27 -24.86 51.18
N LYS A 211 28.57 -23.91 50.29
CA LYS A 211 29.74 -23.97 49.41
C LYS A 211 31.06 -24.05 50.21
N LYS A 212 31.20 -23.29 51.30
CA LYS A 212 32.39 -23.35 52.17
C LYS A 212 32.51 -24.69 52.88
N ALA A 213 31.42 -25.24 53.41
CA ALA A 213 31.40 -26.56 54.04
C ALA A 213 31.77 -27.66 53.03
N TRP A 214 31.18 -27.64 51.83
CA TRP A 214 31.53 -28.55 50.74
C TRP A 214 33.00 -28.42 50.34
N ALA A 215 33.53 -27.20 50.20
CA ALA A 215 34.93 -26.96 49.88
C ALA A 215 35.89 -27.34 51.02
N SER A 216 35.42 -27.50 52.26
CA SER A 216 36.20 -28.02 53.39
C SER A 216 36.20 -29.56 53.38
N ILE A 217 35.06 -30.19 53.09
CA ILE A 217 34.92 -31.65 53.00
C ILE A 217 35.75 -32.21 51.84
N CYS A 218 35.78 -31.54 50.69
CA CYS A 218 36.61 -31.99 49.55
C CYS A 218 38.12 -31.74 49.72
N ARG A 219 38.56 -31.09 50.80
CA ARG A 219 39.97 -30.82 51.12
C ARG A 219 40.55 -31.70 52.24
N SER A 220 39.71 -32.52 52.89
CA SER A 220 40.10 -33.58 53.82
C SER A 220 40.04 -34.93 53.13
#